data_AF-A0A0P6XSA3-F1
#
_entry.id   AF-A0A0P6XSA3-F1
#
_cell.length_a   1.000
_cell.length_b   1.000
_cell.length_c   1.000
_cell.angle_alpha   90.00
_cell.angle_beta   90.00
_cell.angle_gamma   90.00
#
_symmetry.space_group_name_H-M   'P 1'
#
loop_
_entity.id
_entity.type
_entity.pdbx_description
1 polymer ?
#
loop_
_entity_poly.entity_id
_entity_poly.type
_entity_poly.pdbx_seq_one_letter_code
_entity_poly.pdbx_strand_id
1 'polypeptide(L)'
;MRQLAALPPVPYQPEALGEALRQEQAWVAVAWVGDYILARQALPDLVYALPAEGTLLWMEHYVIPRGARYPEAALRLLNYLLRPEISAQITTRSLWATANEASWSQVHLEPELQALIFPPAEALSNAELTLPLSPEAEMTYNQIWEQFLRDRSTSAPTPSASPAPR
;
A
#
# COMPACT_ATOMS: atom_id res chain seq x y z
N MET A 1 -24.91 -18.95 -3.20
CA MET A 1 -23.60 -18.89 -2.51
C MET A 1 -22.74 -20.02 -3.05
N ARG A 2 -21.73 -19.70 -3.89
CA ARG A 2 -20.74 -20.71 -4.31
C ARG A 2 -19.98 -21.18 -3.07
N GLN A 3 -19.76 -22.49 -2.94
CA GLN A 3 -18.99 -23.06 -1.83
C GLN A 3 -17.60 -22.40 -1.76
N LEU A 4 -17.19 -22.00 -0.56
CA LEU A 4 -15.83 -21.57 -0.24
C LEU A 4 -14.89 -22.78 -0.36
N ALA A 5 -14.58 -23.20 -1.59
CA ALA A 5 -13.48 -24.13 -1.81
C ALA A 5 -12.20 -23.46 -1.31
N ALA A 6 -11.43 -24.18 -0.49
CA ALA A 6 -10.16 -23.67 0.01
C ALA A 6 -9.24 -23.36 -1.18
N LEU A 7 -8.97 -22.08 -1.41
CA LEU A 7 -8.01 -21.65 -2.42
C LEU A 7 -6.61 -22.12 -2.01
N PRO A 8 -5.76 -22.55 -2.97
CA PRO A 8 -4.37 -22.87 -2.66
C PRO A 8 -3.65 -21.64 -2.12
N PRO A 9 -2.61 -21.82 -1.28
CA PRO A 9 -1.86 -20.69 -0.75
C PRO A 9 -1.20 -19.89 -1.88
N VAL A 10 -1.57 -18.61 -2.01
CA VAL A 10 -0.93 -17.67 -2.93
C VAL A 10 0.45 -17.28 -2.37
N PRO A 11 1.54 -17.39 -3.14
CA PRO A 11 2.85 -16.91 -2.73
C PRO A 11 2.79 -15.44 -2.29
N TYR A 12 3.59 -15.06 -1.29
CA TYR A 12 3.70 -13.65 -0.92
C TYR A 12 4.38 -12.88 -2.08
N GLN A 13 3.60 -12.07 -2.79
CA GLN A 13 4.02 -11.25 -3.91
C GLN A 13 3.32 -9.89 -3.81
N PRO A 14 3.90 -8.93 -3.08
CA PRO A 14 3.26 -7.65 -2.81
C PRO A 14 2.92 -6.87 -4.10
N GLU A 15 3.68 -7.07 -5.17
CA GLU A 15 3.47 -6.40 -6.46
C GLU A 15 2.40 -7.06 -7.34
N ALA A 16 1.98 -8.30 -7.05
CA ALA A 16 1.06 -9.07 -7.89
C ALA A 16 -0.39 -9.08 -7.37
N LEU A 17 -0.70 -8.19 -6.42
CA LEU A 17 -1.96 -8.23 -5.68
C LEU A 17 -3.20 -8.08 -6.58
N GLY A 18 -3.18 -7.08 -7.47
CA GLY A 18 -4.29 -6.84 -8.39
C GLY A 18 -4.53 -8.02 -9.36
N GLU A 19 -3.47 -8.74 -9.73
CA GLU A 19 -3.58 -9.95 -10.56
C GLU A 19 -4.21 -11.10 -9.77
N ALA A 20 -3.75 -11.32 -8.54
CA ALA A 20 -4.28 -12.39 -7.68
C ALA A 20 -5.78 -12.21 -7.40
N LEU A 21 -6.23 -10.96 -7.19
CA LEU A 21 -7.65 -10.64 -7.04
C LEU A 21 -8.43 -10.88 -8.34
N ARG A 22 -7.87 -10.49 -9.50
CA ARG A 22 -8.55 -10.65 -10.80
C ARG A 22 -8.68 -12.11 -11.23
N GLN A 23 -7.69 -12.93 -10.91
CA GLN A 23 -7.70 -14.37 -11.19
C GLN A 23 -8.48 -15.18 -10.15
N GLU A 24 -9.18 -14.52 -9.21
CA GLU A 24 -9.90 -15.15 -8.10
C GLU A 24 -9.01 -16.07 -7.24
N GLN A 25 -7.69 -15.82 -7.23
CA GLN A 25 -6.72 -16.52 -6.36
C GLN A 25 -6.72 -15.99 -4.93
N ALA A 26 -7.23 -14.77 -4.73
CA ALA A 26 -7.47 -14.17 -3.43
C ALA A 26 -8.80 -13.41 -3.45
N TRP A 27 -9.48 -13.37 -2.30
CA TRP A 27 -10.73 -12.61 -2.11
C TRP A 27 -10.52 -11.32 -1.30
N VAL A 28 -9.47 -11.30 -0.49
CA VAL A 28 -9.12 -10.20 0.41
C VAL A 28 -7.61 -10.01 0.34
N ALA A 29 -7.18 -8.76 0.44
CA ALA A 29 -5.79 -8.39 0.38
C ALA A 29 -5.49 -7.18 1.26
N VAL A 30 -4.26 -7.13 1.78
CA VAL A 30 -3.69 -5.90 2.37
C VAL A 30 -3.01 -5.14 1.23
N ALA A 31 -3.42 -3.91 1.00
CA ALA A 31 -3.02 -3.11 -0.15
C ALA A 31 -2.87 -1.64 0.22
N TRP A 32 -2.05 -0.91 -0.53
CA TRP A 32 -2.09 0.53 -0.48
C TRP A 32 -3.25 1.08 -1.30
N VAL A 33 -3.70 2.28 -0.95
CA VAL A 33 -4.82 2.94 -1.67
C VAL A 33 -4.52 3.12 -3.17
N GLY A 34 -3.25 3.37 -3.54
CA GLY A 34 -2.83 3.44 -4.93
C GLY A 34 -3.03 2.12 -5.69
N ASP A 35 -2.68 0.99 -5.07
CA ASP A 35 -2.89 -0.35 -5.66
C ASP A 35 -4.37 -0.63 -5.88
N TYR A 36 -5.21 -0.24 -4.90
CA TYR A 36 -6.66 -0.34 -5.00
C TYR A 36 -7.21 0.49 -6.17
N ILE A 37 -6.80 1.75 -6.29
CA ILE A 37 -7.29 2.64 -7.37
C ILE A 37 -6.96 2.05 -8.74
N LEU A 38 -5.75 1.50 -8.91
CA LEU A 38 -5.35 0.83 -10.15
C LEU A 38 -6.15 -0.45 -10.38
N ALA A 39 -6.28 -1.31 -9.36
CA ALA A 39 -7.00 -2.58 -9.46
C ALA A 39 -8.49 -2.38 -9.80
N ARG A 40 -9.13 -1.36 -9.23
CA ARG A 40 -10.55 -1.06 -9.45
C ARG A 40 -10.88 -0.73 -10.91
N GLN A 41 -9.93 -0.23 -11.68
CA GLN A 41 -10.12 0.01 -13.12
C GLN A 41 -10.47 -1.28 -13.88
N ALA A 42 -9.90 -2.41 -13.47
CA ALA A 42 -10.19 -3.73 -14.04
C ALA A 42 -11.26 -4.51 -13.24
N LEU A 43 -11.47 -4.15 -11.97
CA LEU A 43 -12.36 -4.83 -11.02
C LEU A 43 -13.29 -3.80 -10.37
N PRO A 44 -14.36 -3.35 -11.05
CA PRO A 44 -15.18 -2.21 -10.60
C PRO A 44 -15.90 -2.45 -9.26
N ASP A 45 -16.15 -3.72 -8.92
CA ASP A 45 -16.80 -4.16 -7.67
C ASP A 45 -15.83 -4.24 -6.47
N LEU A 46 -14.54 -3.96 -6.67
CA LEU A 46 -13.56 -3.99 -5.59
C LEU A 46 -13.83 -2.87 -4.58
N VAL A 47 -13.77 -3.21 -3.30
CA VAL A 47 -13.94 -2.28 -2.17
C VAL A 47 -12.63 -2.12 -1.39
N TYR A 48 -12.40 -0.93 -0.88
CA TYR A 48 -11.28 -0.59 0.02
C TYR A 48 -11.84 -0.20 1.38
N ALA A 49 -11.21 -0.69 2.45
CA ALA A 49 -11.63 -0.41 3.81
C ALA A 49 -10.41 -0.17 4.71
N LEU A 50 -10.52 0.84 5.57
CA LEU A 50 -9.60 1.03 6.68
C LEU A 50 -10.11 0.21 7.88
N PRO A 51 -9.26 -0.61 8.53
CA PRO A 51 -9.68 -1.38 9.72
C PRO A 51 -10.07 -0.45 10.87
N ALA A 52 -11.09 -0.85 11.65
CA ALA A 52 -11.59 -0.04 12.77
C ALA A 52 -10.59 0.02 13.94
N GLU A 53 -9.77 -1.02 14.09
CA GLU A 53 -8.71 -1.13 15.08
C GLU A 53 -7.55 -0.17 14.80
N GLY A 54 -7.43 0.35 13.57
CA GLY A 54 -6.31 1.18 13.13
C GLY A 54 -5.66 0.69 11.84
N THR A 55 -4.89 1.57 11.22
CA THR A 55 -4.09 1.28 10.03
C THR A 55 -2.69 1.87 10.17
N LEU A 56 -1.80 1.54 9.24
CA LEU A 56 -0.47 2.11 9.16
C LEU A 56 -0.50 3.47 8.46
N LEU A 57 -0.07 4.51 9.15
CA LEU A 57 0.34 5.78 8.54
C LEU A 57 1.81 5.70 8.16
N TRP A 58 2.12 6.22 6.98
CA TRP A 58 3.47 6.29 6.45
C TRP A 58 3.67 7.61 5.72
N MET A 59 4.92 8.02 5.57
CA MET A 59 5.29 9.26 4.90
C MET A 59 6.59 9.06 4.14
N GLU A 60 6.61 9.49 2.89
CA GLU A 60 7.82 9.59 2.09
C GLU A 60 8.37 11.02 2.14
N HIS A 61 9.69 11.13 2.22
CA HIS A 61 10.38 12.40 2.38
C HIS A 61 11.42 12.57 1.29
N TYR A 62 11.49 13.77 0.71
CA TYR A 62 12.66 14.16 -0.05
C TYR A 62 13.82 14.44 0.90
N VAL A 63 14.98 13.86 0.59
CA VAL A 63 16.21 14.05 1.36
C VAL A 63 17.36 14.50 0.46
N ILE A 64 18.22 15.38 0.98
CA ILE A 64 19.49 15.75 0.33
C ILE A 64 20.61 15.06 1.10
N PRO A 65 21.26 14.03 0.52
CA PRO A 65 22.37 13.35 1.18
C PRO A 65 23.54 14.31 1.45
N ARG A 66 24.25 14.12 2.57
CA ARG A 66 25.41 14.95 2.95
C ARG A 66 26.48 15.03 1.85
N GLY A 67 26.65 13.96 1.07
CA GLY A 67 27.60 13.88 -0.04
C GLY A 67 27.04 14.27 -1.40
N ALA A 68 25.88 14.92 -1.47
CA ALA A 68 25.27 15.29 -2.74
C ALA A 68 26.22 16.16 -3.58
N ARG A 69 26.42 15.79 -4.85
CA ARG A 69 27.31 16.51 -5.77
C ARG A 69 26.81 17.95 -6.07
N TYR A 70 25.50 18.17 -6.01
CA TYR A 70 24.85 19.44 -6.36
C TYR A 70 23.73 19.80 -5.35
N PRO A 71 24.06 20.13 -4.09
CA PRO A 71 23.07 20.36 -3.05
C PRO A 71 22.18 21.58 -3.34
N GLU A 72 22.73 22.65 -3.93
CA GLU A 72 21.96 23.84 -4.30
C GLU A 72 20.92 23.57 -5.39
N ALA A 73 21.26 22.73 -6.38
CA ALA A 73 20.31 22.34 -7.42
C ALA A 73 19.18 21.47 -6.85
N ALA A 74 19.51 20.56 -5.93
CA ALA A 74 18.50 19.78 -5.20
C ALA A 74 17.56 20.69 -4.40
N LEU A 75 18.09 21.68 -3.67
CA LEU A 75 17.26 22.67 -2.95
C LEU A 75 16.33 23.45 -3.89
N ARG A 76 16.81 23.87 -5.07
CA ARG A 76 15.98 24.53 -6.08
C ARG A 76 14.86 23.64 -6.59
N LEU A 77 15.13 22.34 -6.79
CA LEU A 77 14.11 21.36 -7.17
C LEU A 77 13.07 21.20 -6.05
N LEU A 78 13.49 21.02 -4.80
CA LEU A 78 12.55 20.89 -3.67
C LEU A 78 11.68 22.14 -3.53
N ASN A 79 12.27 23.33 -3.65
CA ASN A 79 11.52 24.59 -3.64
C ASN A 79 10.48 24.67 -4.78
N TYR A 80 10.73 24.05 -5.93
CA TYR A 80 9.75 23.98 -7.02
C TYR A 80 8.64 22.98 -6.72
N LEU A 81 8.99 21.77 -6.25
CA LEU A 81 8.03 20.71 -5.94
C LEU A 81 7.06 21.10 -4.82
N LEU A 82 7.53 21.88 -3.83
CA LEU A 82 6.75 22.35 -2.69
C LEU A 82 5.86 23.57 -2.99
N ARG A 83 5.86 24.10 -4.22
CA ARG A 83 4.87 25.13 -4.59
C ARG A 83 3.47 24.52 -4.57
N PRO A 84 2.46 25.19 -3.99
CA PRO A 84 1.11 24.62 -3.86
C PRO A 84 0.55 24.05 -5.16
N GLU A 85 0.66 24.79 -6.25
CA GLU A 85 0.16 24.41 -7.57
C GLU A 85 0.90 23.21 -8.18
N ILE A 86 2.18 23.02 -7.84
CA ILE A 86 2.98 21.89 -8.30
C ILE A 86 2.67 20.65 -7.45
N SER A 87 2.64 20.80 -6.13
CA SER A 87 2.24 19.73 -5.21
C SER A 87 0.84 19.20 -5.53
N ALA A 88 -0.12 20.09 -5.82
CA ALA A 88 -1.47 19.70 -6.22
C ALA A 88 -1.47 18.91 -7.54
N GLN A 89 -0.75 19.38 -8.57
CA GLN A 89 -0.61 18.65 -9.84
C GLN A 89 0.02 17.26 -9.65
N ILE A 90 1.02 17.15 -8.77
CA ILE A 90 1.64 15.86 -8.45
C ILE A 90 0.59 14.94 -7.83
N THR A 91 -0.10 15.36 -6.78
CA THR A 91 -1.15 14.57 -6.12
C THR A 91 -2.28 14.19 -7.09
N THR A 92 -2.76 15.11 -7.92
CA THR A 92 -3.82 14.81 -8.89
C THR A 92 -3.41 13.75 -9.90
N ARG A 93 -2.13 13.67 -10.26
CA ARG A 93 -1.61 12.67 -11.20
C ARG A 93 -1.20 11.36 -10.54
N SER A 94 -0.56 11.44 -9.39
CA SER A 94 -0.01 10.28 -8.69
C SER A 94 -1.04 9.57 -7.82
N LEU A 95 -2.10 10.28 -7.44
CA LEU A 95 -3.14 9.85 -6.51
C LEU A 95 -2.59 9.50 -5.11
N TRP A 96 -1.47 10.14 -4.75
CA TRP A 96 -0.91 10.12 -3.40
C TRP A 96 -1.12 11.46 -2.71
N ALA A 97 -1.56 11.38 -1.44
CA ALA A 97 -1.81 12.55 -0.62
C ALA A 97 -0.53 13.37 -0.43
N THR A 98 -0.66 14.69 -0.50
CA THR A 98 0.44 15.62 -0.23
C THR A 98 0.35 16.17 1.18
N ALA A 99 1.49 16.26 1.86
CA ALA A 99 1.61 16.93 3.16
C ALA A 99 1.63 18.47 3.04
N ASN A 100 1.60 19.02 1.82
CA ASN A 100 1.55 20.46 1.60
C ASN A 100 0.11 20.98 1.71
N GLU A 101 -0.32 21.35 2.92
CA GLU A 101 -1.68 21.83 3.20
C GLU A 101 -2.11 22.99 2.31
N ALA A 102 -1.20 23.90 1.95
CA ALA A 102 -1.49 25.03 1.07
C ALA A 102 -1.92 24.60 -0.34
N SER A 103 -1.61 23.36 -0.74
CA SER A 103 -2.02 22.78 -2.03
C SER A 103 -3.40 22.12 -2.02
N TRP A 104 -3.96 21.79 -0.85
CA TRP A 104 -5.15 20.94 -0.75
C TRP A 104 -6.37 21.53 -1.47
N SER A 105 -6.56 22.85 -1.38
CA SER A 105 -7.65 23.56 -2.08
C SER A 105 -7.55 23.51 -3.62
N GLN A 106 -6.38 23.16 -4.15
CA GLN A 106 -6.09 23.08 -5.59
C GLN A 106 -6.13 21.63 -6.11
N VAL A 107 -6.25 20.64 -5.23
CA VAL A 107 -6.43 19.24 -5.62
C VAL A 107 -7.89 19.03 -5.97
N HIS A 108 -8.16 18.77 -7.25
CA HIS A 108 -9.50 18.50 -7.76
C HIS A 108 -9.57 17.07 -8.29
N LEU A 109 -10.31 16.23 -7.57
CA LEU A 109 -10.54 14.82 -7.88
C LEU A 109 -12.03 14.51 -7.79
N GLU A 110 -12.44 13.37 -8.37
CA GLU A 110 -13.79 12.84 -8.14
C GLU A 110 -14.02 12.61 -6.63
N PRO A 111 -15.23 12.86 -6.09
CA PRO A 111 -15.50 12.81 -4.66
C PRO A 111 -15.03 11.52 -3.98
N GLU A 112 -15.20 10.38 -4.63
CA GLU A 112 -14.77 9.07 -4.11
C GLU A 112 -13.25 8.98 -3.99
N LEU A 113 -12.50 9.48 -4.98
CA LEU A 113 -11.04 9.50 -4.94
C LEU A 113 -10.53 10.50 -3.92
N GLN A 114 -11.17 11.66 -3.82
CA GLN A 114 -10.84 12.69 -2.84
C GLN A 114 -10.95 12.11 -1.42
N ALA A 115 -12.03 11.38 -1.10
CA ALA A 115 -12.23 10.76 0.20
C ALA A 115 -11.26 9.60 0.49
N LEU A 116 -10.77 8.89 -0.53
CA LEU A 116 -9.77 7.84 -0.39
C LEU A 116 -8.37 8.39 -0.12
N ILE A 117 -8.00 9.50 -0.78
CA ILE A 117 -6.67 10.11 -0.69
C ILE A 117 -6.59 11.03 0.53
N PHE A 118 -7.66 11.75 0.85
CA PHE A 118 -7.79 12.62 2.02
C PHE A 118 -8.96 12.12 2.90
N PRO A 119 -8.79 10.99 3.61
CA PRO A 119 -9.82 10.48 4.49
C PRO A 119 -10.10 11.47 5.63
N PRO A 120 -11.32 11.47 6.18
CA PRO A 120 -11.65 12.29 7.35
C PRO A 120 -10.77 11.89 8.54
N ALA A 121 -10.47 12.84 9.43
CA ALA A 121 -9.58 12.62 10.55
C ALA A 121 -10.03 11.47 11.47
N GLU A 122 -11.35 11.29 11.62
CA GLU A 122 -11.95 10.20 12.40
C GLU A 122 -11.61 8.83 11.83
N ALA A 123 -11.46 8.70 10.51
CA ALA A 123 -11.06 7.43 9.88
C ALA A 123 -9.59 7.07 10.16
N LEU A 124 -8.79 8.03 10.62
CA LEU A 124 -7.38 7.84 10.97
C LEU A 124 -7.12 7.92 12.47
N SER A 125 -8.16 8.00 13.32
CA SER A 125 -7.98 8.25 14.76
C SER A 125 -7.19 7.15 15.48
N ASN A 126 -7.28 5.91 14.99
CA ASN A 126 -6.58 4.75 15.53
C ASN A 126 -5.36 4.36 14.69
N ALA A 127 -4.99 5.19 13.71
CA ALA A 127 -3.88 4.88 12.82
C ALA A 127 -2.54 5.21 13.50
N GLU A 128 -1.54 4.37 13.27
CA GLU A 128 -0.22 4.51 13.89
C GLU A 128 0.83 4.85 12.84
N LEU A 129 1.73 5.78 13.17
CA LEU A 129 2.87 6.09 12.31
C LEU A 129 3.97 5.05 12.47
N THR A 130 4.53 4.57 11.37
CA THR A 130 5.77 3.78 11.42
C THR A 130 6.93 4.64 11.90
N LEU A 131 7.34 4.44 13.16
CA LEU A 131 8.54 5.06 13.70
C LEU A 131 9.77 4.16 13.45
N PRO A 132 10.97 4.74 13.31
CA PRO A 132 12.19 3.95 13.23
C PRO A 132 12.33 3.04 14.45
N LEU A 133 12.57 1.76 14.21
CA LEU A 133 12.86 0.79 15.25
C LEU A 133 14.31 0.96 15.75
N SER A 134 14.58 0.50 16.97
CA SER A 134 15.97 0.30 17.39
C SER A 134 16.61 -0.80 16.54
N PRO A 135 17.95 -0.82 16.36
CA PRO A 135 18.60 -1.89 15.60
C PRO A 135 18.27 -3.30 16.11
N GLU A 136 18.14 -3.46 17.43
CA GLU A 136 17.73 -4.72 18.05
C GLU A 136 16.29 -5.11 17.68
N ALA A 137 15.35 -4.17 17.80
CA ALA A 137 13.95 -4.42 17.44
C ALA A 137 13.77 -4.71 15.95
N GLU A 138 14.51 -4.02 15.07
CA GLU A 138 14.51 -4.27 13.63
C GLU A 138 15.04 -5.68 13.30
N MET A 139 16.13 -6.10 13.96
CA MET A 139 16.64 -7.47 13.82
C MET A 139 15.60 -8.51 14.26
N THR A 140 14.95 -8.32 15.41
CA THR A 140 13.90 -9.23 15.88
C THR A 140 12.72 -9.26 14.91
N TYR A 141 12.27 -8.11 14.43
CA TYR A 141 11.18 -8.01 13.46
C TYR A 141 11.48 -8.80 12.18
N ASN A 142 12.68 -8.61 11.62
CA ASN A 142 13.12 -9.31 10.41
C ASN A 142 13.20 -10.83 10.62
N GLN A 143 13.71 -11.29 11.76
CA GLN A 143 13.76 -12.72 12.08
C GLN A 143 12.36 -13.36 12.15
N ILE A 144 11.39 -12.67 12.77
CA ILE A 144 10.00 -13.12 12.85
C ILE A 144 9.40 -13.18 11.44
N TRP A 145 9.64 -12.16 10.62
CA TRP A 145 9.13 -12.09 9.25
C TRP A 145 9.69 -13.22 8.37
N GLU A 146 11.01 -13.47 8.42
CA GLU A 146 11.65 -14.56 7.71
C GLU A 146 11.15 -15.94 8.16
N GLN A 147 10.91 -16.11 9.47
CA GLN A 147 10.33 -17.35 10.00
C GLN A 147 8.91 -17.55 9.46
N PHE A 148 8.08 -16.51 9.50
CA PHE A 148 6.72 -16.55 8.96
C PHE A 148 6.68 -16.96 7.47
N LEU A 149 7.55 -16.37 6.64
CA LEU A 149 7.64 -16.71 5.22
C LEU A 149 8.09 -18.17 4.99
N ARG A 150 9.02 -18.68 5.79
CA ARG A 150 9.47 -20.09 5.72
C ARG A 150 8.36 -21.06 6.11
N ASP A 151 7.62 -20.80 7.18
CA ASP A 151 6.54 -21.68 7.64
C ASP A 151 5.39 -21.75 6.63
N ARG A 152 5.14 -20.67 5.89
CA ARG A 152 4.14 -20.65 4.82
C ARG A 152 4.57 -21.47 3.60
N SER A 153 5.86 -21.51 3.28
CA SER A 153 6.37 -22.32 2.15
C SER A 153 6.41 -23.82 2.44
N THR A 154 6.50 -24.22 3.71
CA THR A 154 6.55 -25.63 4.14
C THR A 154 5.17 -26.24 4.45
N SER A 155 4.14 -25.41 4.65
CA SER A 155 2.77 -25.83 4.97
C SER A 155 1.84 -25.97 3.75
N ALA A 156 2.35 -25.80 2.52
CA ALA A 156 1.56 -26.08 1.32
C ALA A 156 1.16 -27.58 1.29
N PRO A 157 -0.15 -27.91 1.24
CA PRO A 157 -0.56 -29.31 1.22
C PRO A 157 0.00 -29.98 -0.04
N THR A 158 0.76 -31.06 0.15
CA THR A 158 1.11 -31.98 -0.93
C THR A 158 -0.20 -32.38 -1.63
N PRO A 159 -0.33 -32.26 -2.96
CA PRO A 159 -1.51 -32.74 -3.66
C PRO A 159 -1.69 -34.22 -3.30
N SER A 160 -2.72 -34.53 -2.52
CA SER A 160 -3.14 -35.91 -2.31
C SER A 160 -3.49 -36.43 -3.69
N ALA A 161 -2.71 -37.38 -4.19
CA ALA A 161 -2.96 -38.04 -5.45
C ALA A 161 -4.35 -38.67 -5.39
N SER A 162 -5.33 -38.01 -6.00
CA SER A 162 -6.67 -38.56 -6.14
C SER A 162 -6.56 -39.81 -7.02
N PRO A 163 -7.08 -40.98 -6.59
CA PRO A 163 -7.02 -42.17 -7.41
C PRO A 163 -7.90 -41.97 -8.64
N ALA A 164 -7.33 -42.23 -9.82
CA ALA A 164 -8.01 -42.12 -11.10
C ALA A 164 -9.35 -42.87 -11.10
N PRO A 165 -10.42 -42.31 -11.69
CA PRO A 165 -11.70 -43.00 -11.81
C PRO A 165 -11.53 -44.26 -12.68
N ARG A 166 -12.11 -45.37 -12.22
CA ARG A 166 -12.25 -46.62 -12.99
C ARG A 166 -13.33 -46.48 -14.06
#